data_AF-A0A226D6L1-F1
#
_entry.id   AF-A0A226D6L1-F1
#
_cell.length_a   1.000
_cell.length_b   1.000
_cell.length_c   1.000
_cell.angle_alpha   90.00
_cell.angle_beta   90.00
_cell.angle_gamma   90.00
#
_symmetry.space_group_name_H-M   'P 1'
#
loop_
_entity.id
_entity.type
_entity.pdbx_description
1 polymer ?
#
loop_
_entity_poly.entity_id
_entity_poly.type
_entity_poly.pdbx_seq_one_letter_code
_entity_poly.pdbx_strand_id
1 'polypeptide(L)'
;MDSSSSSWVTEGKPIKGVLLDISGVLRDGNSAIPGSLDAFHKLVQSGIQVRLVTNESQVTRKDSLDKLTRLGFQGLQFDKIFAPAPLLAEELVRQGHRPHLLVHPRVKFPTLLKIQYETYTMLCIHV
;
A
#
# COMPACT_ATOMS: atom_id res chain seq x y z
N MET A 1 24.78 -24.15 5.82
CA MET A 1 24.20 -23.30 6.88
C MET A 1 22.71 -23.42 6.75
N ASP A 2 22.11 -24.11 7.71
CA ASP A 2 20.75 -24.66 7.65
C ASP A 2 19.72 -23.53 7.83
N SER A 3 18.88 -23.34 6.81
CA SER A 3 17.83 -22.33 6.79
C SER A 3 16.58 -22.96 7.38
N SER A 4 16.41 -22.78 8.69
CA SER A 4 15.24 -23.23 9.46
C SER A 4 13.94 -22.79 8.77
N SER A 5 13.32 -23.73 8.05
CA SER A 5 12.06 -23.53 7.36
C SER A 5 10.98 -23.27 8.41
N SER A 6 10.40 -22.08 8.37
CA SER A 6 9.54 -21.54 9.42
C SER A 6 8.26 -22.38 9.61
N SER A 7 8.21 -23.19 10.67
CA SER A 7 7.13 -24.14 10.98
C SER A 7 5.79 -23.51 11.38
N TRP A 8 5.72 -22.19 11.57
CA TRP A 8 4.50 -21.52 12.05
C TRP A 8 3.43 -21.34 10.95
N VAL A 9 3.79 -21.52 9.68
CA VAL A 9 2.84 -21.41 8.53
C VAL A 9 2.35 -22.79 8.06
N THR A 10 2.89 -23.89 8.60
CA THR A 10 2.72 -25.22 8.02
C THR A 10 1.50 -26.01 8.53
N GLU A 11 0.82 -25.55 9.58
CA GLU A 11 -0.40 -26.20 10.09
C GLU A 11 -1.65 -25.64 9.39
N GLY A 12 -1.96 -26.17 8.19
CA GLY A 12 -3.19 -25.84 7.47
C GLY A 12 -3.06 -25.85 5.95
N LYS A 13 -4.11 -25.39 5.26
CA LYS A 13 -4.02 -25.15 3.81
C LYS A 13 -2.91 -24.10 3.55
N PRO A 14 -2.03 -24.31 2.55
CA PRO A 14 -0.94 -23.40 2.26
C PRO A 14 -1.44 -21.96 2.03
N ILE A 15 -0.94 -21.02 2.84
CA ILE A 15 -1.22 -19.60 2.68
C ILE A 15 -0.44 -19.10 1.45
N LYS A 16 -1.14 -18.58 0.45
CA LYS A 16 -0.53 -18.10 -0.80
C LYS A 16 0.07 -16.69 -0.68
N GLY A 17 -0.39 -15.91 0.29
CA GLY A 17 0.00 -14.53 0.47
C GLY A 17 -0.77 -13.85 1.60
N VAL A 18 -0.31 -12.69 2.01
CA VAL A 18 -0.94 -11.82 3.02
C VAL A 18 -1.11 -10.41 2.47
N LEU A 19 -2.22 -9.78 2.85
CA LEU A 19 -2.48 -8.36 2.66
C LEU A 19 -2.37 -7.70 4.02
N LEU A 20 -1.46 -6.74 4.16
CA LEU A 20 -1.23 -6.03 5.42
C LEU A 20 -1.70 -4.59 5.30
N ASP A 21 -2.44 -4.12 6.29
CA ASP A 21 -2.66 -2.69 6.48
C ASP A 21 -1.36 -1.99 6.91
N ILE A 22 -1.32 -0.66 6.78
CA ILE A 22 -0.14 0.16 7.12
C ILE A 22 -0.34 0.88 8.45
N SER A 23 -1.31 1.79 8.52
CA SER A 23 -1.56 2.60 9.73
C SER A 23 -2.28 1.77 10.78
N GLY A 24 -1.78 1.78 12.01
CA GLY A 24 -2.32 0.96 13.10
C GLY A 24 -1.91 -0.52 13.04
N VAL A 25 -1.15 -0.94 12.02
CA VAL A 25 -0.63 -2.32 11.89
C VAL A 25 0.89 -2.36 11.80
N LEU A 26 1.49 -1.68 10.82
CA LEU A 26 2.94 -1.58 10.68
C LEU A 26 3.50 -0.35 11.41
N ARG A 27 2.75 0.75 11.39
CA ARG A 27 3.18 2.00 12.02
C ARG A 27 2.03 2.74 12.67
N ASP A 28 2.38 3.56 13.66
CA ASP A 28 1.52 4.60 14.21
C ASP A 28 2.22 5.95 14.04
N GLY A 29 1.59 6.87 13.29
CA GLY A 29 2.21 8.12 12.89
C GLY A 29 3.58 7.93 12.23
N ASN A 30 4.64 8.39 12.90
CA ASN A 30 6.03 8.32 12.46
C ASN A 30 6.86 7.25 13.19
N SER A 31 6.22 6.28 13.85
CA SER A 31 6.90 5.22 14.61
C SER A 31 6.42 3.85 14.15
N ALA A 32 7.31 2.86 14.13
CA ALA A 32 6.91 1.47 13.93
C ALA A 32 6.13 0.97 15.14
N ILE A 33 5.10 0.15 14.91
CA ILE A 33 4.39 -0.52 16.00
C ILE A 33 5.33 -1.57 16.62
N PRO A 34 5.41 -1.71 17.95
CA PRO A 34 6.29 -2.70 18.58
C PRO A 34 6.07 -4.12 18.02
N GLY A 35 7.15 -4.78 17.62
CA GLY A 35 7.12 -6.13 17.03
C GLY A 35 6.66 -6.21 15.57
N SER A 36 6.10 -5.13 15.00
CA SER A 36 5.64 -5.13 13.60
C SER A 36 6.78 -5.29 12.59
N LEU A 37 7.94 -4.72 12.88
CA LEU A 37 9.12 -4.82 12.03
C LEU A 37 9.62 -6.26 11.93
N ASP A 38 9.82 -6.92 13.07
CA ASP A 38 10.26 -8.32 13.15
C ASP A 38 9.22 -9.26 12.50
N ALA A 39 7.93 -9.02 12.72
CA ALA A 39 6.86 -9.79 12.11
C ALA A 39 6.86 -9.65 10.58
N PHE A 40 7.03 -8.43 10.09
CA PHE A 40 7.11 -8.15 8.66
C PHE A 40 8.32 -8.85 8.01
N HIS A 41 9.50 -8.77 8.63
CA HIS A 41 10.69 -9.46 8.11
C HIS A 41 10.52 -10.98 8.12
N LYS A 42 9.93 -11.56 9.17
CA LYS A 42 9.59 -13.01 9.21
C LYS A 42 8.66 -13.39 8.07
N LEU A 43 7.63 -12.59 7.77
CA LEU A 43 6.73 -12.83 6.64
C LEU A 43 7.47 -12.79 5.31
N VAL A 44 8.29 -11.77 5.07
CA VAL A 44 9.07 -11.64 3.82
C VAL A 44 10.06 -12.80 3.67
N GLN A 45 10.75 -13.18 4.75
CA GLN A 45 11.74 -14.27 4.74
C GLN A 45 11.10 -15.66 4.59
N SER A 46 9.83 -15.83 4.99
CA SER A 46 9.11 -17.10 4.84
C SER A 46 8.82 -17.48 3.37
N GLY A 47 9.01 -16.56 2.42
CA GLY A 47 8.68 -16.75 1.01
C GLY A 47 7.18 -16.55 0.67
N ILE A 48 6.35 -16.23 1.66
CA ILE A 48 4.95 -15.85 1.44
C ILE A 48 4.88 -14.49 0.72
N GLN A 49 3.99 -14.37 -0.24
CA GLN A 49 3.77 -13.08 -0.92
C GLN A 49 3.16 -12.06 0.05
N VAL A 50 3.85 -10.94 0.26
CA VAL A 50 3.35 -9.82 1.08
C VAL A 50 2.96 -8.65 0.19
N ARG A 51 1.77 -8.11 0.37
CA ARG A 51 1.32 -6.85 -0.25
C ARG A 51 0.75 -5.93 0.82
N LEU A 52 0.99 -4.63 0.67
CA LEU A 52 0.44 -3.61 1.54
C LEU A 52 -0.81 -3.02 0.91
N VAL A 53 -1.89 -2.96 1.67
CA VAL A 53 -3.15 -2.32 1.29
C VAL A 53 -3.42 -1.21 2.28
N THR A 54 -3.80 -0.02 1.83
CA THR A 54 -4.06 1.09 2.75
C THR A 54 -5.19 1.96 2.27
N ASN A 55 -6.04 2.40 3.19
CA ASN A 55 -7.09 3.38 2.93
C ASN A 55 -6.63 4.83 3.19
N GLU A 56 -5.33 5.05 3.45
CA GLU A 56 -4.79 6.39 3.64
C GLU A 56 -4.95 7.25 2.37
N SER A 57 -5.74 8.30 2.47
CA SER A 57 -6.03 9.23 1.37
C SER A 57 -5.05 10.41 1.29
N GLN A 58 -4.33 10.69 2.38
CA GLN A 58 -3.42 11.85 2.48
C GLN A 58 -1.95 11.51 2.22
N VAL A 59 -1.60 10.22 2.12
CA VAL A 59 -0.23 9.75 1.93
C VAL A 59 -0.14 9.03 0.60
N THR A 60 0.79 9.44 -0.26
CA THR A 60 1.01 8.76 -1.54
C THR A 60 1.63 7.37 -1.30
N ARG A 61 1.45 6.43 -2.24
CA ARG A 61 2.15 5.14 -2.20
C ARG A 61 3.67 5.29 -2.04
N LYS A 62 4.25 6.31 -2.69
CA LYS A 62 5.69 6.60 -2.61
C LYS A 62 6.08 7.13 -1.24
N ASP A 63 5.30 8.05 -0.68
CA ASP A 63 5.51 8.55 0.68
C ASP A 63 5.38 7.44 1.71
N SER A 64 4.41 6.53 1.54
CA SER A 64 4.25 5.34 2.40
C SER A 64 5.47 4.42 2.31
N LEU A 65 5.94 4.12 1.10
CA LEU A 65 7.17 3.35 0.90
C LEU A 65 8.36 4.01 1.61
N ASP A 66 8.58 5.30 1.37
CA ASP A 66 9.72 6.03 1.94
C ASP A 66 9.66 6.10 3.46
N LYS A 67 8.46 6.29 4.03
CA LYS A 67 8.25 6.26 5.49
C LYS A 67 8.57 4.88 6.05
N LEU A 68 8.02 3.82 5.48
CA LEU A 68 8.26 2.45 5.95
C LEU A 68 9.74 2.06 5.81
N THR A 69 10.39 2.41 4.70
CA THR A 69 11.84 2.19 4.53
C THR A 69 12.65 2.93 5.58
N ARG A 70 12.31 4.19 5.92
CA ARG A 70 12.97 4.93 7.01
C ARG A 70 12.77 4.30 8.38
N LEU A 71 11.65 3.60 8.59
CA LEU A 71 11.35 2.87 9.83
C LEU A 71 11.99 1.47 9.87
N GLY A 72 12.77 1.08 8.85
CA GLY A 72 13.50 -0.18 8.80
C GLY A 72 12.79 -1.31 8.04
N PHE A 73 11.58 -1.08 7.50
CA PHE A 73 10.87 -2.09 6.70
C PHE A 73 11.56 -2.28 5.34
N GLN A 74 12.52 -3.20 5.30
CA GLN A 74 13.30 -3.58 4.12
C GLN A 74 12.60 -4.62 3.25
N GLY A 75 12.91 -4.67 1.95
CA GLY A 75 12.32 -5.62 1.01
C GLY A 75 10.95 -5.22 0.46
N LEU A 76 10.41 -4.07 0.86
CA LEU A 76 9.21 -3.49 0.26
C LEU A 76 9.48 -2.95 -1.15
N GLN A 77 8.54 -3.22 -2.06
CA GLN A 77 8.56 -2.72 -3.42
C GLN A 77 7.31 -1.85 -3.67
N PHE A 78 7.48 -0.79 -4.47
CA PHE A 78 6.40 0.17 -4.75
C PHE A 78 5.16 -0.49 -5.37
N ASP A 79 5.35 -1.46 -6.27
CA ASP A 79 4.29 -2.21 -6.96
C ASP A 79 3.50 -3.15 -6.03
N LYS A 80 3.98 -3.35 -4.80
CA LYS A 80 3.28 -4.14 -3.77
C LYS A 80 2.48 -3.28 -2.80
N ILE A 81 2.39 -1.96 -3.03
CA ILE A 81 1.58 -1.03 -2.22
C ILE A 81 0.35 -0.62 -3.02
N PHE A 82 -0.82 -0.82 -2.42
CA PHE A 82 -2.13 -0.60 -3.04
C PHE A 82 -2.92 0.42 -2.23
N ALA A 83 -3.48 1.40 -2.92
CA ALA A 83 -4.34 2.43 -2.34
C ALA A 83 -5.58 2.64 -3.22
N PRO A 84 -6.77 2.93 -2.66
CA PRO A 84 -8.02 3.02 -3.41
C PRO A 84 -8.00 4.05 -4.55
N ALA A 85 -7.54 5.27 -4.28
CA ALA A 85 -7.60 6.37 -5.25
C ALA A 85 -6.85 6.08 -6.57
N PRO A 86 -5.57 5.66 -6.56
CA PRO A 86 -4.89 5.32 -7.81
C PRO A 86 -5.49 4.10 -8.51
N LEU A 87 -5.95 3.09 -7.76
CA LEU A 87 -6.58 1.90 -8.35
C LEU A 87 -7.88 2.24 -9.06
N LEU A 88 -8.74 3.06 -8.46
CA LEU A 88 -9.99 3.47 -9.11
C LEU A 88 -9.72 4.34 -10.34
N ALA A 89 -8.78 5.29 -10.25
CA ALA A 89 -8.41 6.13 -11.38
C ALA A 89 -7.93 5.29 -12.58
N GLU A 90 -7.03 4.33 -12.33
CA GLU A 90 -6.54 3.39 -13.35
C GLU A 90 -7.69 2.56 -13.95
N GLU A 91 -8.60 2.06 -13.13
CA GLU A 91 -9.75 1.27 -13.58
C GLU A 91 -10.73 2.08 -14.44
N LEU A 92 -11.07 3.31 -14.02
CA LEU A 92 -11.98 4.18 -14.77
C LEU A 92 -11.41 4.51 -16.16
N VAL A 93 -10.11 4.82 -16.24
CA VAL A 93 -9.43 5.05 -17.52
C VAL A 93 -9.42 3.78 -18.36
N ARG A 94 -9.16 2.61 -17.76
CA ARG A 94 -9.16 1.31 -18.45
C ARG A 94 -10.52 0.98 -19.07
N GLN A 95 -11.62 1.40 -18.44
CA GLN A 95 -12.98 1.23 -18.92
C GLN A 95 -13.41 2.30 -19.94
N GLY A 96 -12.52 3.22 -20.31
CA GLY A 96 -12.81 4.29 -21.27
C GLY A 96 -13.56 5.50 -20.71
N HIS A 97 -13.72 5.58 -19.38
CA HIS A 97 -14.30 6.76 -18.74
C HIS A 97 -13.30 7.93 -18.72
N ARG A 98 -13.82 9.15 -18.57
CA ARG A 98 -13.05 10.38 -18.44
C ARG A 98 -13.36 11.05 -17.10
N PRO A 99 -12.89 10.49 -15.97
CA PRO A 99 -13.26 11.00 -14.66
C PRO A 99 -12.59 12.35 -14.38
N HIS A 100 -13.36 13.27 -13.81
CA HIS A 100 -12.81 14.46 -13.16
C HIS A 100 -12.42 14.08 -11.73
N LEU A 101 -11.11 13.91 -11.49
CA LEU A 101 -10.59 13.50 -10.19
C LEU A 101 -10.16 14.69 -9.35
N LEU A 102 -10.84 14.93 -8.22
CA LEU A 102 -10.37 15.90 -7.23
C LEU A 102 -9.24 15.26 -6.41
N VAL A 103 -8.02 15.75 -6.63
CA VAL A 103 -6.80 15.14 -6.09
C VAL A 103 -6.02 16.17 -5.28
N HIS A 104 -5.57 15.78 -4.09
CA HIS A 104 -4.68 16.63 -3.30
C HIS A 104 -3.34 16.83 -4.04
N PRO A 105 -2.74 18.04 -4.07
CA PRO A 105 -1.52 18.34 -4.84
C PRO A 105 -0.32 17.41 -4.58
N ARG A 106 -0.31 16.72 -3.45
CA ARG A 106 0.73 15.73 -3.11
C ARG A 106 0.62 14.43 -3.91
N VAL A 107 -0.55 14.06 -4.42
CA VAL A 107 -0.73 12.83 -5.22
C VAL A 107 -0.38 13.12 -6.67
N LYS A 108 0.68 12.47 -7.17
CA LYS A 108 1.14 12.61 -8.56
C LYS A 108 0.55 11.49 -9.42
N PHE A 109 -0.21 11.86 -10.44
CA PHE A 109 -0.66 10.95 -11.49
C PHE A 109 0.19 11.16 -12.75
N PRO A 110 0.73 10.08 -13.38
CA PRO A 110 1.54 10.22 -14.58
C PRO A 110 0.75 10.66 -15.82
N THR A 111 -0.59 10.65 -15.78
CA THR A 111 -1.41 11.01 -16.95
C THR A 111 -2.74 11.65 -16.55
N LEU A 112 -3.04 12.77 -17.22
CA LEU A 112 -4.32 13.51 -17.36
C LEU A 112 -4.50 14.81 -16.55
N LEU A 113 -4.38 15.91 -17.32
CA LEU A 113 -5.18 17.13 -17.40
C LEU A 113 -5.66 17.79 -16.09
N LYS A 114 -5.06 18.97 -15.81
CA LYS A 114 -5.50 20.11 -14.97
C LYS A 114 -6.70 19.85 -14.05
N ILE A 115 -6.44 19.71 -12.75
CA ILE A 115 -7.49 19.81 -11.72
C ILE A 115 -6.97 20.64 -10.54
N GLN A 116 -7.81 21.59 -10.11
CA GLN A 116 -7.57 22.54 -9.03
C GLN A 116 -8.45 22.22 -7.80
N TYR A 117 -7.77 22.19 -6.64
CA TYR A 117 -8.18 22.39 -5.23
C TYR A 117 -9.16 21.45 -4.47
N GLU A 118 -8.63 21.05 -3.31
CA GLU A 118 -9.13 20.76 -1.93
C GLU A 118 -10.11 19.61 -1.56
N THR A 119 -9.57 18.73 -0.68
CA THR A 119 -10.18 17.74 0.24
C THR A 119 -10.90 16.49 -0.30
N TYR A 120 -10.51 15.32 0.24
CA TYR A 120 -10.97 13.99 -0.20
C TYR A 120 -12.37 13.63 0.33
N THR A 121 -13.34 13.71 -0.57
CA THR A 121 -14.36 12.67 -0.78
C THR A 121 -14.29 12.36 -2.27
N MET A 122 -14.13 11.10 -2.69
CA MET A 122 -14.23 10.77 -4.11
C MET A 122 -15.68 10.96 -4.55
N LEU A 123 -16.01 12.17 -5.02
CA LEU A 123 -17.19 12.40 -5.80
C LEU A 123 -16.84 12.03 -7.24
N CYS A 124 -17.15 10.81 -7.64
CA CYS A 124 -17.11 10.43 -9.04
C CYS A 124 -18.33 11.09 -9.72
N ILE A 125 -18.18 12.32 -10.23
CA ILE A 125 -19.22 12.95 -11.03
C ILE A 125 -19.22 12.22 -12.39
N HIS A 126 -20.24 11.41 -12.63
CA HIS A 126 -20.61 11.01 -13.99
C HIS A 126 -20.97 12.28 -14.74
N VAL A 127 -20.19 12.61 -15.77
CA VAL A 127 -20.64 13.49 -16.86
C VAL A 127 -20.90 12.64 -18.08
#